data_AF-A0A8C3UJ07-F1
#
_entry.id   AF-A0A8C3UJ07-F1
#
_cell.length_a   1.000
_cell.length_b   1.000
_cell.length_c   1.000
_cell.angle_alpha   90.00
_cell.angle_beta   90.00
_cell.angle_gamma   90.00
#
_symmetry.space_group_name_H-M   'P 1'
#
loop_
_entity.id
_entity.type
_entity.pdbx_description
1 polymer ?
#
loop_
_entity_poly.entity_id
_entity_poly.type
_entity_poly.pdbx_seq_one_letter_code
_entity_poly.pdbx_strand_id
1 'polypeptide(L)'
;MSIVTVQLGQCGNQIGHEVFSALCSDIRGTHGLCSKKENESYQDSCKERFFCEEESGGIDWQVRPPHPGLHPLHKKPLHFNTSIANLVILRGKDVHSADLGSFQDPSLYTSWLNPQDAFNAWKTPRAFNKYEKSAALVSNSQFLLKPLDSIVGKAWNMFASKAYLHQYTKFGIQEEDFLDCFTTLEQVISSYTNL
;
A
#
# COMPACT_ATOMS: atom_id res chain seq x y z
N MET A 1 -6.82 -10.87 -5.25
CA MET A 1 -5.67 -10.41 -4.42
C MET A 1 -6.23 -9.55 -3.32
N SER A 2 -5.93 -9.84 -2.06
CA SER A 2 -6.29 -8.97 -0.94
C SER A 2 -5.29 -7.83 -0.85
N ILE A 3 -5.76 -6.58 -0.92
CA ILE A 3 -4.92 -5.39 -0.79
C ILE A 3 -5.08 -4.87 0.63
N VAL A 4 -3.98 -4.82 1.37
CA VAL A 4 -3.94 -4.27 2.72
C VAL A 4 -3.36 -2.87 2.64
N THR A 5 -4.12 -1.89 3.11
CA THR A 5 -3.65 -0.51 3.22
C THR A 5 -3.21 -0.25 4.64
N VAL A 6 -1.96 0.16 4.82
CA VAL A 6 -1.43 0.54 6.12
C VAL A 6 -0.96 1.99 6.04
N GLN A 7 -1.69 2.89 6.69
CA GLN A 7 -1.23 4.25 6.91
C GLN A 7 -0.42 4.29 8.19
N LEU A 8 0.86 4.66 8.08
CA LEU A 8 1.71 4.89 9.24
C LEU A 8 1.69 6.38 9.57
N GLY A 9 1.18 6.74 10.75
CA GLY A 9 1.23 8.10 11.25
C GLY A 9 2.66 8.54 11.57
N GLN A 10 2.88 9.86 11.61
CA GLN A 10 4.20 10.47 11.76
C GLN A 10 4.69 10.54 13.23
N CYS A 11 4.06 9.84 14.17
CA CYS A 11 4.51 9.90 15.56
C CYS A 11 5.82 9.11 15.74
N GLY A 12 6.93 9.82 15.47
CA GLY A 12 8.29 9.34 15.55
C GLY A 12 8.68 8.46 14.37
N ASN A 13 9.86 8.73 13.79
CA ASN A 13 10.58 7.82 12.88
C ASN A 13 10.73 6.37 13.37
N GLN A 14 10.25 6.06 14.58
CA GLN A 14 10.32 4.76 15.24
C GLN A 14 9.38 3.72 14.60
N ILE A 15 8.14 4.07 14.23
CA ILE A 15 7.21 3.07 13.68
C ILE A 15 7.64 2.65 12.27
N GLY A 16 7.98 3.62 11.40
CA GLY A 16 8.49 3.32 10.07
C GLY A 16 9.78 2.50 10.15
N HIS A 17 10.74 2.93 10.97
CA HIS A 17 11.96 2.18 11.22
C HIS A 17 11.68 0.76 11.72
N GLU A 18 10.80 0.58 12.71
CA GLU A 18 10.51 -0.73 13.27
C GLU A 18 9.82 -1.65 12.27
N VAL A 19 8.89 -1.13 11.45
CA VAL A 19 8.27 -1.89 10.35
C VAL A 19 9.33 -2.37 9.36
N PHE A 20 10.21 -1.48 8.88
CA PHE A 20 11.25 -1.87 7.93
C PHE A 20 12.34 -2.74 8.57
N SER A 21 12.66 -2.54 9.84
CA SER A 21 13.58 -3.37 10.63
C SER A 21 13.03 -4.79 10.77
N ALA A 22 11.75 -4.93 11.13
CA ALA A 22 11.07 -6.22 11.24
C ALA A 22 11.04 -6.96 9.89
N LEU A 23 10.70 -6.27 8.81
CA LEU A 23 10.75 -6.85 7.45
C LEU A 23 12.18 -7.27 7.06
N CYS A 24 13.17 -6.41 7.30
CA CYS A 24 14.58 -6.72 7.03
C CYS A 24 15.06 -7.95 7.82
N SER A 25 14.72 -8.02 9.10
CA SER A 25 15.06 -9.13 9.99
C SER A 25 14.41 -10.43 9.53
N ASP A 26 13.11 -10.42 9.19
CA ASP A 26 12.40 -11.62 8.69
C ASP A 26 13.01 -12.15 7.37
N ILE A 27 13.41 -11.25 6.48
CA ILE A 27 14.00 -11.60 5.18
C ILE A 27 15.41 -12.14 5.32
N ARG A 28 16.20 -11.57 6.24
CA ARG A 28 17.60 -11.97 6.50
C ARG A 28 17.73 -13.14 7.50
N GLY A 29 16.64 -13.52 8.16
CA GLY A 29 16.61 -14.61 9.13
C GLY A 29 17.06 -15.95 8.51
N THR A 30 17.97 -16.63 9.20
CA THR A 30 18.57 -17.91 8.79
C THR A 30 17.77 -19.14 9.23
N HIS A 31 16.78 -18.97 10.12
CA HIS A 31 15.93 -20.06 10.60
C HIS A 31 14.70 -20.27 9.71
N GLY A 32 14.36 -21.54 9.49
CA GLY A 32 13.37 -22.05 8.53
C GLY A 32 11.94 -21.51 8.64
N LEU A 33 11.00 -22.23 8.00
CA LEU A 33 9.58 -21.88 7.89
C LEU A 33 9.02 -21.27 9.18
N CYS A 34 8.32 -20.13 9.09
CA CYS A 34 7.49 -19.60 10.18
C CYS A 34 6.62 -20.73 10.72
N SER A 35 6.59 -20.94 12.05
CA SER A 35 5.94 -22.13 12.61
C SER A 35 4.44 -22.12 12.28
N LYS A 36 3.84 -23.31 12.15
CA LYS A 36 2.39 -23.45 11.85
C LYS A 36 1.54 -22.64 12.83
N LYS A 37 1.92 -22.63 14.10
CA LYS A 37 1.23 -21.93 15.19
C LYS A 37 1.31 -20.41 15.07
N GLU A 38 2.45 -19.86 14.66
CA GLU A 38 2.61 -18.41 14.46
C GLU A 38 1.79 -17.93 13.25
N ASN A 39 1.79 -18.69 12.14
CA ASN A 39 1.00 -18.32 10.96
C ASN A 39 -0.51 -18.35 11.24
N GLU A 40 -1.00 -19.35 11.96
CA GLU A 40 -2.42 -19.47 12.33
C GLU A 40 -2.85 -18.30 13.23
N SER A 41 -2.06 -17.97 14.26
CA SER A 41 -2.33 -16.83 15.15
C SER A 41 -2.37 -15.48 14.41
N TYR A 42 -1.48 -15.28 13.44
CA TYR A 42 -1.48 -14.07 12.60
C TYR A 42 -2.71 -14.01 11.69
N GLN A 43 -3.04 -15.13 11.04
CA GLN A 43 -4.17 -15.22 10.14
C GLN A 43 -5.49 -14.96 10.86
N ASP A 44 -5.67 -15.52 12.04
CA ASP A 44 -6.86 -15.33 12.88
C ASP A 44 -6.99 -13.87 13.31
N SER A 45 -5.89 -13.26 13.78
CA SER A 45 -5.87 -11.85 14.19
C SER A 45 -6.17 -10.87 13.04
N CYS A 46 -5.70 -11.18 11.83
CA CYS A 46 -5.96 -10.36 10.65
C CYS A 46 -7.42 -10.46 10.19
N LYS A 47 -7.99 -11.67 10.18
CA LYS A 47 -9.37 -11.92 9.75
C LYS A 47 -10.42 -11.38 10.72
N GLU A 48 -10.13 -11.38 12.02
CA GLU A 48 -11.10 -10.96 13.04
C GLU A 48 -11.31 -9.44 13.09
N ARG A 49 -10.33 -8.63 12.63
CA ARG A 49 -10.34 -7.17 12.87
C ARG A 49 -10.33 -6.28 11.63
N PHE A 50 -9.70 -6.68 10.53
CA PHE A 50 -9.32 -5.71 9.49
C PHE A 50 -9.70 -6.07 8.06
N PHE A 51 -10.09 -7.32 7.76
CA PHE A 51 -10.32 -7.75 6.37
C PHE A 51 -11.62 -8.51 6.19
N CYS A 52 -12.37 -8.14 5.15
CA CYS A 52 -13.42 -8.99 4.56
C CYS A 52 -12.85 -9.66 3.30
N GLU A 53 -13.15 -10.93 3.10
CA GLU A 53 -12.83 -11.65 1.86
C GLU A 53 -13.86 -11.26 0.79
N GLU A 54 -13.44 -10.52 -0.24
CA GLU A 54 -14.28 -10.29 -1.43
C GLU A 54 -14.08 -11.41 -2.44
N GLU A 55 -15.18 -12.00 -2.91
CA GLU A 55 -15.17 -12.97 -4.00
C GLU A 55 -14.79 -12.27 -5.32
N SER A 56 -13.52 -12.47 -5.71
CA SER A 56 -13.03 -12.43 -7.10
C SER A 56 -13.45 -11.23 -7.96
N GLY A 57 -12.82 -10.08 -7.74
CA GLY A 57 -12.66 -9.06 -8.78
C GLY A 57 -11.78 -9.61 -9.92
N GLY A 58 -12.31 -9.64 -11.15
CA GLY A 58 -11.58 -10.09 -12.33
C GLY A 58 -10.30 -9.27 -12.55
N ILE A 59 -9.15 -9.94 -12.58
CA ILE A 59 -7.85 -9.30 -12.84
C ILE A 59 -7.67 -9.18 -14.36
N ASP A 60 -7.55 -7.96 -14.86
CA ASP A 60 -7.16 -7.73 -16.26
C ASP A 60 -5.66 -7.99 -16.42
N TRP A 61 -5.32 -9.13 -17.02
CA TRP A 61 -3.95 -9.55 -17.28
C TRP A 61 -3.31 -8.84 -18.49
N GLN A 62 -4.06 -8.01 -19.22
CA GLN A 62 -3.58 -7.32 -20.42
C GLN A 62 -3.16 -5.86 -20.17
N VAL A 63 -3.21 -5.41 -18.91
CA VAL A 63 -2.82 -4.05 -18.52
C VAL A 63 -1.34 -3.82 -18.81
N ARG A 64 -1.02 -2.81 -19.62
CA ARG A 64 0.35 -2.43 -20.00
C ARG A 64 0.61 -0.94 -19.71
N PRO A 65 1.79 -0.59 -19.16
CA PRO A 65 2.11 0.80 -18.88
C PRO A 65 2.03 1.68 -20.14
N PRO A 66 1.73 2.99 -19.99
CA PRO A 66 1.65 3.91 -21.12
C PRO A 66 3.01 4.02 -21.81
N HIS A 67 3.08 3.71 -23.10
CA HIS A 67 4.32 3.84 -23.87
C HIS A 67 4.52 5.31 -24.29
N PRO A 68 5.66 5.95 -23.94
CA PRO A 68 5.98 7.29 -24.43
C PRO A 68 6.09 7.26 -25.97
N GLY A 69 5.14 7.89 -26.67
CA GLY A 69 5.20 8.09 -28.13
C GLY A 69 4.20 7.30 -28.98
N LEU A 70 3.36 6.43 -28.41
CA LEU A 70 2.26 5.78 -29.15
C LEU A 70 0.94 6.50 -28.85
N HIS A 71 0.43 7.25 -29.85
CA HIS A 71 -0.93 7.79 -29.79
C HIS A 71 -1.94 6.63 -29.70
N PRO A 72 -2.90 6.65 -28.76
CA PRO A 72 -3.91 5.61 -28.68
C PRO A 72 -4.81 5.70 -29.92
N LEU A 73 -4.67 4.74 -30.85
CA LEU A 73 -5.64 4.53 -31.92
C LEU A 73 -6.89 3.91 -31.27
N HIS A 74 -7.76 4.76 -30.73
CA HIS A 74 -8.98 4.40 -30.00
C HIS A 74 -8.78 3.61 -28.70
N LYS A 75 -8.76 4.34 -27.56
CA LYS A 75 -9.32 3.97 -26.24
C LYS A 75 -8.97 5.09 -25.25
N LYS A 76 -9.85 5.36 -24.28
CA LYS A 76 -9.62 6.37 -23.20
C LYS A 76 -8.20 6.21 -22.64
N PRO A 77 -7.47 7.31 -22.34
CA PRO A 77 -6.16 7.21 -21.72
C PRO A 77 -6.30 6.39 -20.44
N LEU A 78 -5.67 5.23 -20.41
CA LEU A 78 -5.52 4.43 -19.20
C LEU A 78 -4.60 5.22 -18.28
N HIS A 79 -5.19 5.93 -17.32
CA HIS A 79 -4.42 6.54 -16.23
C HIS A 79 -3.95 5.41 -15.32
N PHE A 80 -2.66 5.12 -15.39
CA PHE A 80 -1.99 4.29 -14.39
C PHE A 80 -1.80 5.09 -13.12
N ASN A 81 -1.85 4.42 -11.96
CA ASN A 81 -1.44 5.05 -10.72
C ASN A 81 0.06 5.33 -10.80
N THR A 82 0.43 6.60 -10.68
CA THR A 82 1.83 6.97 -10.51
C THR A 82 2.30 6.54 -9.12
N SER A 83 3.44 5.86 -9.05
CA SER A 83 4.10 5.48 -7.81
C SER A 83 5.27 6.40 -7.52
N ILE A 84 5.47 6.78 -6.27
CA ILE A 84 6.73 7.39 -5.85
C ILE A 84 7.81 6.31 -5.84
N ALA A 85 7.56 5.23 -5.09
CA ALA A 85 8.49 4.12 -4.99
C ALA A 85 7.77 2.81 -4.65
N ASN A 86 8.34 1.71 -5.12
CA ASN A 86 7.82 0.36 -4.93
C ASN A 86 8.91 -0.58 -4.41
N LEU A 87 8.52 -1.47 -3.50
CA LEU A 87 9.35 -2.57 -3.00
C LEU A 87 8.65 -3.90 -3.29
N VAL A 88 9.28 -4.74 -4.10
CA VAL A 88 8.82 -6.12 -4.34
C VAL A 88 9.60 -7.07 -3.44
N ILE A 89 8.87 -7.91 -2.70
CA ILE A 89 9.43 -8.95 -1.83
C ILE A 89 9.08 -10.31 -2.43
N LEU A 90 10.08 -11.04 -2.91
CA LEU A 90 9.94 -12.39 -3.45
C LEU A 90 10.46 -13.43 -2.46
N ARG A 91 9.66 -14.47 -2.22
CA ARG A 91 9.99 -15.55 -1.29
C ARG A 91 9.80 -16.91 -1.96
N GLY A 92 10.70 -17.85 -1.70
CA GLY A 92 10.57 -19.26 -2.11
C GLY A 92 11.49 -19.69 -3.26
N LYS A 93 11.09 -20.72 -4.00
CA LYS A 93 11.96 -21.37 -5.00
C LYS A 93 12.20 -20.47 -6.23
N ASP A 94 13.41 -20.49 -6.77
CA ASP A 94 13.83 -19.79 -7.99
C ASP A 94 13.61 -18.26 -7.99
N VAL A 95 13.56 -17.60 -6.83
CA VAL A 95 13.31 -16.15 -6.75
C VAL A 95 14.37 -15.31 -7.48
N HIS A 96 15.59 -15.82 -7.61
CA HIS A 96 16.67 -15.11 -8.30
C HIS A 96 16.48 -15.08 -9.82
N SER A 97 15.82 -16.07 -10.42
CA SER A 97 15.53 -16.10 -11.86
C SER A 97 14.22 -15.38 -12.23
N ALA A 98 13.46 -14.89 -11.24
CA ALA A 98 12.26 -14.12 -11.50
C ALA A 98 12.59 -12.79 -12.20
N ASP A 99 11.97 -12.58 -13.37
CA ASP A 99 12.01 -11.35 -14.13
C ASP A 99 11.17 -10.27 -13.45
N LEU A 100 11.77 -9.10 -13.26
CA LEU A 100 11.17 -7.93 -12.61
C LEU A 100 11.20 -6.70 -13.54
N GLY A 101 11.54 -6.86 -14.82
CA GLY A 101 11.70 -5.74 -15.75
C GLY A 101 10.44 -4.89 -15.90
N SER A 102 9.26 -5.50 -15.85
CA SER A 102 7.97 -4.78 -15.90
C SER A 102 7.76 -3.85 -14.70
N PHE A 103 8.33 -4.16 -13.54
CA PHE A 103 8.27 -3.29 -12.35
C PHE A 103 9.26 -2.13 -12.42
N GLN A 104 10.23 -2.16 -13.32
CA GLN A 104 11.23 -1.09 -13.50
C GLN A 104 10.83 -0.08 -14.58
N ASP A 105 9.65 -0.23 -15.18
CA ASP A 105 9.17 0.68 -16.21
C ASP A 105 9.04 2.12 -15.65
N PRO A 106 9.78 3.11 -16.20
CA PRO A 106 9.76 4.48 -15.70
C PRO A 106 8.38 5.13 -15.73
N SER A 107 7.47 4.68 -16.61
CA SER A 107 6.11 5.22 -16.71
C SER A 107 5.22 4.87 -15.50
N LEU A 108 5.65 3.94 -14.65
CA LEU A 108 4.99 3.61 -13.39
C LEU A 108 5.35 4.60 -12.27
N TYR A 109 6.38 5.43 -12.46
CA TYR A 109 6.99 6.22 -11.41
C TYR A 109 6.97 7.72 -11.69
N THR A 110 7.10 8.51 -10.62
CA THR A 110 7.28 9.96 -10.70
C THR A 110 8.59 10.32 -11.41
N SER A 111 8.58 11.39 -12.20
CA SER A 111 9.75 11.83 -12.98
C SER A 111 10.88 12.46 -12.16
N TRP A 112 10.60 12.89 -10.92
CA TRP A 112 11.54 13.61 -10.06
C TRP A 112 12.40 12.69 -9.18
N LEU A 113 12.03 11.42 -9.00
CA LEU A 113 12.83 10.44 -8.26
C LEU A 113 13.76 9.68 -9.22
N ASN A 114 14.98 9.37 -8.77
CA ASN A 114 15.88 8.56 -9.59
C ASN A 114 15.26 7.16 -9.81
N PRO A 115 15.30 6.60 -11.03
CA PRO A 115 14.73 5.28 -11.30
C PRO A 115 15.29 4.14 -10.43
N GLN A 116 16.56 4.25 -9.99
CA GLN A 116 17.20 3.27 -9.10
C GLN A 116 16.64 3.32 -7.67
N ASP A 117 16.15 4.47 -7.23
CA ASP A 117 15.55 4.65 -5.91
C ASP A 117 14.04 4.35 -5.93
N ALA A 118 13.40 4.47 -7.10
CA ALA A 118 11.98 4.25 -7.31
C ALA A 118 11.57 2.77 -7.21
N PHE A 119 12.48 1.84 -7.48
CA PHE A 119 12.17 0.41 -7.41
C PHE A 119 13.24 -0.38 -6.65
N ASN A 120 12.81 -1.13 -5.64
CA ASN A 120 13.65 -2.07 -4.91
C ASN A 120 13.06 -3.48 -4.93
N ALA A 121 13.94 -4.48 -4.88
CA ALA A 121 13.55 -5.87 -4.83
C ALA A 121 14.30 -6.61 -3.72
N TRP A 122 13.55 -7.26 -2.83
CA TRP A 122 14.07 -8.15 -1.81
C TRP A 122 13.74 -9.58 -2.19
N LYS A 123 14.75 -10.46 -2.21
CA LYS A 123 14.61 -11.85 -2.63
C LYS A 123 15.13 -12.76 -1.53
N THR A 124 14.35 -13.77 -1.16
CA THR A 124 14.77 -14.80 -0.20
C THR A 124 14.30 -16.19 -0.65
N PRO A 125 15.15 -17.23 -0.60
CA PRO A 125 14.74 -18.59 -0.96
C PRO A 125 13.78 -19.20 0.08
N ARG A 126 13.62 -18.56 1.25
CA ARG A 126 12.76 -19.02 2.34
C ARG A 126 11.29 -18.94 1.93
N ALA A 127 10.61 -20.08 1.85
CA ALA A 127 9.17 -20.16 1.61
C ALA A 127 8.36 -19.53 2.76
N PHE A 128 7.15 -19.06 2.46
CA PHE A 128 6.26 -18.41 3.41
C PHE A 128 4.86 -19.04 3.39
N ASN A 129 4.25 -19.23 4.56
CA ASN A 129 2.89 -19.74 4.72
C ASN A 129 2.55 -20.98 3.86
N LYS A 130 3.47 -21.97 3.80
CA LYS A 130 3.37 -23.20 2.99
C LYS A 130 3.34 -22.99 1.46
N TYR A 131 3.41 -21.77 0.97
CA TYR A 131 3.52 -21.49 -0.46
C TYR A 131 4.95 -21.74 -0.94
N GLU A 132 5.09 -22.50 -2.03
CA GLU A 132 6.38 -22.75 -2.68
C GLU A 132 7.02 -21.45 -3.17
N LYS A 133 6.20 -20.50 -3.65
CA LYS A 133 6.58 -19.17 -4.11
C LYS A 133 5.54 -18.16 -3.64
N SER A 134 5.98 -16.99 -3.19
CA SER A 134 5.09 -15.87 -2.87
C SER A 134 5.74 -14.54 -3.25
N ALA A 135 4.89 -13.56 -3.56
CA ALA A 135 5.31 -12.20 -3.88
C ALA A 135 4.42 -11.22 -3.11
N ALA A 136 5.04 -10.19 -2.55
CA ALA A 136 4.36 -9.06 -1.95
C ALA A 136 4.88 -7.77 -2.59
N LEU A 137 3.99 -6.81 -2.82
CA LEU A 137 4.33 -5.48 -3.32
C LEU A 137 3.95 -4.46 -2.25
N VAL A 138 4.94 -3.71 -1.76
CA VAL A 138 4.73 -2.52 -0.96
C VAL A 138 4.85 -1.33 -1.90
N SER A 139 3.75 -0.59 -2.07
CA SER A 139 3.67 0.51 -3.03
C SER A 139 3.33 1.81 -2.32
N ASN A 140 4.16 2.82 -2.56
CA ASN A 140 3.85 4.20 -2.24
C ASN A 140 3.35 4.88 -3.53
N SER A 141 2.03 4.99 -3.69
CA SER A 141 1.42 5.40 -4.96
C SER A 141 0.05 6.06 -4.81
N GLN A 142 -0.46 6.55 -5.94
CA GLN A 142 -1.80 7.13 -6.08
C GLN A 142 -2.96 6.16 -5.82
N PHE A 143 -2.69 4.87 -5.60
CA PHE A 143 -3.73 3.84 -5.46
C PHE A 143 -4.81 4.20 -4.42
N LEU A 144 -4.44 4.92 -3.35
CA LEU A 144 -5.32 5.25 -2.24
C LEU A 144 -6.10 6.56 -2.40
N LEU A 145 -5.91 7.30 -3.48
CA LEU A 145 -6.57 8.60 -3.66
C LEU A 145 -8.09 8.48 -3.56
N LYS A 146 -8.71 7.57 -4.33
CA LYS A 146 -10.17 7.45 -4.36
C LYS A 146 -10.77 6.96 -3.02
N PRO A 147 -10.24 5.89 -2.38
CA PRO A 147 -10.74 5.50 -1.07
C PRO A 147 -10.57 6.59 -0.02
N LEU A 148 -9.41 7.26 0.01
CA LEU A 148 -9.11 8.28 1.01
C LEU A 148 -10.02 9.51 0.84
N ASP A 149 -10.19 9.99 -0.38
CA ASP A 149 -11.10 11.09 -0.72
C ASP A 149 -12.55 10.79 -0.30
N SER A 150 -13.03 9.57 -0.56
CA SER A 150 -14.35 9.11 -0.12
C SER A 150 -14.49 9.07 1.40
N ILE A 151 -13.47 8.63 2.13
CA ILE A 151 -13.46 8.59 3.60
C ILE A 151 -13.51 10.01 4.16
N VAL A 152 -12.66 10.91 3.65
CA VAL A 152 -12.61 12.32 4.07
C VAL A 152 -13.95 13.00 3.79
N GLY A 153 -14.51 12.82 2.60
CA GLY A 153 -15.81 13.40 2.24
C GLY A 153 -16.96 12.92 3.14
N LYS A 154 -17.00 11.62 3.49
CA LYS A 154 -17.98 11.10 4.45
C LYS A 154 -17.80 11.69 5.84
N ALA A 155 -16.56 11.74 6.32
CA ALA A 155 -16.24 12.29 7.63
C ALA A 155 -16.58 13.79 7.72
N TRP A 156 -16.30 14.56 6.66
CA TRP A 156 -16.70 15.96 6.56
C TRP A 156 -18.22 16.13 6.62
N ASN A 157 -18.98 15.32 5.87
CA ASN A 157 -20.45 15.38 5.89
C ASN A 157 -21.03 15.09 7.29
N MET A 158 -20.46 14.13 8.00
CA MET A 158 -20.85 13.83 9.38
C MET A 158 -20.51 14.98 10.33
N PHE A 159 -19.30 15.53 10.21
CA PHE A 159 -18.83 16.66 11.00
C PHE A 159 -19.68 17.91 10.78
N ALA A 160 -19.96 18.27 9.53
CA ALA A 160 -20.81 19.41 9.17
C ALA A 160 -22.24 19.28 9.70
N SER A 161 -22.72 18.04 9.86
CA SER A 161 -24.03 17.72 10.46
C SER A 161 -23.99 17.66 11.99
N LYS A 162 -22.84 17.98 12.62
CA LYS A 162 -22.56 17.81 14.06
C LYS A 162 -22.84 16.41 14.60
N ALA A 163 -22.71 15.39 13.74
CA ALA A 163 -22.98 14.01 14.10
C ALA A 163 -21.92 13.51 15.09
N TYR A 164 -22.36 12.98 16.23
CA TYR A 164 -21.52 12.37 17.26
C TYR A 164 -20.44 13.26 17.91
N LEU A 165 -20.30 14.54 17.54
CA LEU A 165 -19.25 15.43 18.07
C LEU A 165 -19.23 15.49 19.60
N HIS A 166 -20.41 15.55 20.23
CA HIS A 166 -20.54 15.55 21.70
C HIS A 166 -19.93 14.30 22.39
N GLN A 167 -19.85 13.18 21.68
CA GLN A 167 -19.23 11.96 22.20
C GLN A 167 -17.71 12.10 22.22
N TYR A 168 -17.14 12.70 21.17
CA TYR A 168 -15.71 12.96 21.06
C TYR A 168 -15.25 14.04 22.04
N THR A 169 -16.01 15.13 22.17
CA THR A 169 -15.70 16.22 23.12
C THR A 169 -15.73 15.76 24.57
N LYS A 170 -16.61 14.81 24.92
CA LYS A 170 -16.62 14.16 26.25
C LYS A 170 -15.28 13.49 26.60
N PHE A 171 -14.54 13.03 25.60
CA PHE A 171 -13.21 12.41 25.77
C PHE A 171 -12.06 13.35 25.39
N GLY A 172 -12.32 14.65 25.30
CA GLY A 172 -11.30 15.68 25.15
C GLY A 172 -10.97 16.07 23.70
N ILE A 173 -11.59 15.45 22.69
CA ILE A 173 -11.37 15.79 21.28
C ILE A 173 -12.32 16.93 20.88
N GLN A 174 -11.77 18.09 20.56
CA GLN A 174 -12.52 19.28 20.19
C GLN A 174 -12.81 19.35 18.69
N GLU A 175 -13.68 20.26 18.27
CA GLU A 175 -14.00 20.45 16.84
C GLU A 175 -12.77 20.88 16.04
N GLU A 176 -11.86 21.64 16.65
CA GLU A 176 -10.60 22.08 16.04
C GLU A 176 -9.70 20.90 15.67
N ASP A 177 -9.66 19.84 16.50
CA ASP A 177 -8.88 18.64 16.21
C ASP A 177 -9.36 17.93 14.93
N PHE A 178 -10.67 17.96 14.66
CA PHE A 178 -11.23 17.42 13.42
C PHE A 178 -10.83 18.27 12.20
N LEU A 179 -10.88 19.59 12.33
CA LEU A 179 -10.49 20.52 11.25
C LEU A 179 -9.01 20.36 10.88
N ASP A 180 -8.14 20.20 11.87
CA ASP A 180 -6.73 19.91 11.67
C ASP A 180 -6.51 18.56 10.97
N CYS A 181 -7.28 17.53 11.36
CA CYS A 181 -7.25 16.23 10.70
C CYS A 181 -7.72 16.30 9.24
N PHE A 182 -8.81 17.02 8.95
CA PHE A 182 -9.29 17.21 7.58
C PHE A 182 -8.25 17.91 6.72
N THR A 183 -7.69 19.01 7.21
CA THR A 183 -6.64 19.77 6.53
C THR A 183 -5.44 18.88 6.20
N THR A 184 -5.01 18.07 7.18
CA THR A 184 -3.89 17.14 7.00
C THR A 184 -4.20 16.10 5.90
N LEU A 185 -5.39 15.49 5.92
CA LEU A 185 -5.74 14.47 4.94
C LEU A 185 -5.97 15.06 3.53
N GLU A 186 -6.57 16.24 3.43
CA GLU A 186 -6.72 16.96 2.17
C GLU A 186 -5.36 17.33 1.57
N GLN A 187 -4.40 17.72 2.40
CA GLN A 187 -3.03 17.96 1.95
C GLN A 187 -2.37 16.68 1.43
N VAL A 188 -2.59 15.54 2.09
CA VAL A 188 -2.11 14.24 1.60
C VAL A 188 -2.75 13.88 0.25
N ILE A 189 -4.08 14.00 0.13
CA ILE A 189 -4.80 13.76 -1.13
C ILE A 189 -4.24 14.67 -2.24
N SER A 190 -4.09 15.95 -1.96
CA SER A 190 -3.54 16.93 -2.90
C SER A 190 -2.11 16.57 -3.32
N SER A 191 -1.25 16.19 -2.38
CA SER A 191 0.13 15.81 -2.65
C SER A 191 0.21 14.59 -3.57
N TYR A 192 -0.60 13.55 -3.31
CA TYR A 192 -0.61 12.34 -4.13
C TYR A 192 -1.30 12.55 -5.49
N THR A 193 -2.29 13.43 -5.58
CA THR A 193 -2.98 13.74 -6.83
C THR A 193 -2.03 14.39 -7.85
N ASN A 194 -1.04 15.14 -7.36
CA ASN A 194 -0.09 15.87 -8.19
C ASN A 194 1.26 15.14 -8.41
N LEU A 195 1.31 13.82 -8.16
CA LEU A 195 2.49 12.98 -8.47
C LEU A 195 2.74 12.81 -9.96
#